data_AF-A0A9D9I8B2-F1
#
_entry.id   AF-A0A9D9I8B2-F1
#
_cell.length_a   1.000
_cell.length_b   1.000
_cell.length_c   1.000
_cell.angle_alpha   90.00
_cell.angle_beta   90.00
_cell.angle_gamma   90.00
#
_symmetry.space_group_name_H-M   'P 1'
#
loop_
_entity.id
_entity.type
_entity.pdbx_description
1 polymer ?
#
loop_
_entity_poly.entity_id
_entity_poly.type
_entity_poly.pdbx_seq_one_letter_code
_entity_poly.pdbx_strand_id
1 'polypeptide(L)'
;MKILEKYSTMDGTEVWETIVAYVKAHDSFTSVTGIRYSATFVGSCIFVKGGKPGTKRADEGEYLTGKDFIAAFDKVKNFPEINTSVVKPYIKRQQTPFVGLLHCAGILL
;
A
#
# COMPACT_ATOMS: atom_id res chain seq x y z
N MET A 1 -8.19 -0.12 -11.31
CA MET A 1 -8.06 1.28 -10.82
C MET A 1 -6.81 1.88 -11.43
N LYS A 2 -6.71 3.20 -11.55
CA LYS A 2 -5.55 3.94 -12.04
C LYS A 2 -5.05 4.93 -11.00
N ILE A 3 -3.77 5.26 -11.05
CA ILE A 3 -3.23 6.35 -10.22
C ILE A 3 -3.75 7.68 -10.75
N LEU A 4 -4.21 8.55 -9.86
CA LEU A 4 -4.63 9.89 -10.26
C LEU A 4 -3.44 10.70 -10.77
N GLU A 5 -3.69 11.51 -11.79
CA GLU A 5 -2.66 12.29 -12.50
C GLU A 5 -1.77 13.12 -11.56
N LYS A 6 -2.36 13.74 -10.53
CA LYS A 6 -1.62 14.52 -9.52
C LYS A 6 -0.56 13.71 -8.78
N TYR A 7 -0.75 12.39 -8.62
CA TYR A 7 0.20 11.49 -7.96
C TYR A 7 1.13 10.79 -8.96
N SER A 8 0.77 10.67 -10.25
CA SER A 8 1.68 10.09 -11.25
C SER A 8 2.87 11.01 -11.55
N THR A 9 2.71 12.32 -11.36
CA THR A 9 3.79 13.31 -11.50
C THR A 9 4.69 13.43 -10.26
N MET A 10 4.24 12.90 -9.11
CA MET A 10 5.02 12.91 -7.87
C MET A 10 6.11 11.83 -7.88
N ASP A 11 7.16 12.06 -7.12
CA ASP A 11 8.11 10.99 -6.82
C ASP A 11 7.54 10.00 -5.78
N GLY A 12 8.11 8.79 -5.72
CA GLY A 12 7.63 7.79 -4.77
C GLY A 12 7.76 8.21 -3.31
N THR A 13 8.66 9.14 -2.98
CA THR A 13 8.88 9.65 -1.60
C THR A 13 7.69 10.52 -1.17
N GLU A 14 7.26 11.45 -2.02
CA GLU A 14 6.09 12.30 -1.76
C GLU A 14 4.82 11.46 -1.55
N VAL A 15 4.67 10.40 -2.36
CA VAL A 15 3.54 9.48 -2.24
C VAL A 15 3.67 8.61 -0.99
N TRP A 16 4.87 8.19 -0.61
CA TRP A 16 5.10 7.49 0.65
C TRP A 16 4.73 8.34 1.85
N GLU A 17 5.10 9.63 1.86
CA GLU A 17 4.70 10.56 2.92
C GLU A 17 3.18 10.71 3.03
N THR A 18 2.49 10.76 1.88
CA THR A 18 1.03 10.74 1.82
C THR A 18 0.44 9.48 2.46
N ILE A 19 1.00 8.30 2.16
CA ILE A 19 0.59 7.04 2.78
C ILE A 19 0.86 7.02 4.28
N VAL A 20 2.03 7.51 4.73
CA VAL A 20 2.37 7.58 6.15
C VAL A 20 1.43 8.50 6.89
N ALA A 21 1.10 9.67 6.32
CA ALA A 21 0.13 10.60 6.90
C ALA A 21 -1.26 9.96 7.03
N TYR A 22 -1.71 9.24 6.00
CA TYR A 22 -2.96 8.49 6.06
C TYR A 22 -2.94 7.45 7.19
N VAL A 23 -1.89 6.62 7.28
CA VAL A 23 -1.78 5.57 8.29
C VAL A 23 -1.77 6.16 9.70
N LYS A 24 -1.01 7.23 9.94
CA LYS A 24 -0.98 7.91 11.25
C LYS A 24 -2.33 8.49 11.67
N ALA A 25 -3.20 8.83 10.71
CA ALA A 25 -4.51 9.41 10.99
C ALA A 25 -5.62 8.36 11.19
N HIS A 26 -5.47 7.15 10.64
CA HIS A 26 -6.56 6.15 10.58
C HIS A 26 -6.23 4.82 11.26
N ASP A 27 -4.95 4.52 11.50
CA ASP A 27 -4.42 3.26 12.05
C ASP A 27 -4.89 1.98 11.34
N SER A 28 -5.49 2.12 10.17
CA SER A 28 -6.16 1.04 9.45
C SER A 28 -6.48 1.42 8.00
N PHE A 29 -6.65 0.40 7.17
CA PHE A 29 -7.14 0.54 5.81
C PHE A 29 -7.95 -0.69 5.41
N THR A 30 -8.64 -0.61 4.28
CA THR A 30 -9.42 -1.73 3.74
C THR A 30 -8.88 -2.09 2.36
N SER A 31 -8.68 -3.38 2.08
CA SER A 31 -8.33 -3.80 0.71
C SER A 31 -9.48 -3.51 -0.26
N VAL A 32 -9.16 -3.54 -1.55
CA VAL A 32 -10.14 -3.47 -2.64
C VAL A 32 -11.24 -4.53 -2.50
N THR A 33 -10.95 -5.66 -1.84
CA THR A 33 -11.90 -6.76 -1.59
C THR A 33 -12.66 -6.64 -0.27
N GLY A 34 -12.55 -5.53 0.45
CA GLY A 34 -13.29 -5.29 1.69
C GLY A 34 -12.65 -5.85 2.97
N ILE A 35 -11.42 -6.36 2.91
CA ILE A 35 -10.74 -6.89 4.10
C ILE A 35 -10.09 -5.74 4.86
N ARG A 36 -10.43 -5.59 6.15
CA ARG A 36 -9.82 -4.59 7.04
C ARG A 36 -8.45 -5.06 7.53
N TYR A 37 -7.50 -4.15 7.53
CA TYR A 37 -6.16 -4.31 8.09
C TYR A 37 -5.91 -3.21 9.12
N SER A 38 -5.28 -3.56 10.24
CA SER A 38 -4.59 -2.57 11.07
C SER A 38 -3.30 -2.16 10.38
N ALA A 39 -2.94 -0.90 10.48
CA ALA A 39 -1.71 -0.36 9.94
C ALA A 39 -1.07 0.62 10.93
N THR A 40 0.21 0.46 11.21
CA THR A 40 0.93 1.36 12.13
C THR A 40 2.29 1.69 11.55
N PHE A 41 2.63 2.97 11.53
CA PHE A 41 3.94 3.43 11.07
C PHE A 41 4.94 3.41 12.22
N VAL A 42 6.03 2.65 12.09
CA VAL A 42 7.10 2.54 13.09
C VAL A 42 8.46 2.61 12.41
N GLY A 43 9.28 3.58 12.81
CA GLY A 43 10.57 3.85 12.18
C GLY A 43 10.41 4.25 10.72
N SER A 44 10.75 3.34 9.80
CA SER A 44 10.65 3.52 8.34
C SER A 44 9.70 2.51 7.67
N CYS A 45 8.90 1.79 8.45
CA CYS A 45 8.03 0.72 7.98
C CYS A 45 6.59 0.97 8.38
N ILE A 46 5.66 0.47 7.56
CA ILE A 46 4.26 0.29 7.93
C ILE A 46 4.07 -1.18 8.28
N PHE A 47 3.78 -1.45 9.55
CA PHE A 47 3.36 -2.76 10.03
C PHE A 47 1.89 -2.93 9.74
N VAL A 48 1.53 -4.07 9.14
CA VAL A 48 0.15 -4.38 8.77
C VAL A 48 -0.25 -5.75 9.32
N LYS A 49 -1.45 -5.83 9.88
CA LYS A 49 -2.03 -7.08 10.38
C LYS A 49 -3.49 -7.18 9.97
N GLY A 50 -3.91 -8.35 9.53
CA GLY A 50 -5.25 -8.58 9.01
C GLY A 50 -5.26 -9.59 7.87
N GLY A 51 -6.44 -9.86 7.31
CA GLY A 51 -6.65 -10.98 6.41
C GLY A 51 -7.58 -12.02 6.99
N LYS A 52 -7.62 -13.18 6.34
CA LYS A 52 -8.37 -14.33 6.81
C LYS A 52 -7.69 -14.92 8.06
N PRO A 53 -8.43 -15.24 9.13
CA PRO A 53 -7.90 -15.95 10.29
C PRO A 53 -7.14 -17.22 9.90
N GLY A 54 -6.02 -17.51 10.57
CA GLY A 54 -5.16 -18.66 10.26
C GLY A 54 -4.21 -18.43 9.07
N THR A 55 -4.11 -17.18 8.59
CA THR A 55 -3.07 -16.80 7.62
C THR A 55 -1.93 -16.10 8.34
N LYS A 56 -0.70 -16.29 7.85
CA LYS A 56 0.49 -15.66 8.44
C LYS A 56 0.33 -14.16 8.70
N ARG A 57 -0.28 -13.42 7.76
CA ARG A 57 -0.52 -11.98 7.91
C ARG A 57 -1.56 -11.65 8.98
N ALA A 58 -2.59 -12.49 9.14
CA ALA A 58 -3.57 -12.31 10.20
C ALA A 58 -2.98 -12.64 11.57
N ASP A 59 -2.09 -13.62 11.65
CA ASP A 59 -1.58 -14.16 12.91
C ASP A 59 -0.32 -13.41 13.37
N GLU A 60 0.68 -13.28 12.49
CA GLU A 60 1.99 -12.66 12.75
C GLU A 60 2.11 -11.22 12.22
N GLY A 61 1.28 -10.84 11.25
CA GLY A 61 1.44 -9.58 10.53
C GLY A 61 2.54 -9.62 9.47
N GLU A 62 2.75 -8.49 8.80
CA GLU A 62 3.90 -8.25 7.93
C GLU A 62 4.25 -6.76 7.98
N TYR A 63 5.35 -6.39 7.34
CA TYR A 63 5.73 -4.99 7.20
C TYR A 63 5.98 -4.65 5.73
N LEU A 64 5.73 -3.38 5.42
CA LEU A 64 6.05 -2.73 4.17
C LEU A 64 7.06 -1.63 4.45
N THR A 65 8.26 -1.76 3.90
CA THR A 65 9.29 -0.73 4.05
C THR A 65 9.01 0.44 3.10
N GLY A 66 9.39 1.65 3.50
CA GLY A 66 9.32 2.80 2.59
C GLY A 66 10.13 2.58 1.31
N LYS A 67 11.31 1.95 1.42
CA LYS A 67 12.16 1.63 0.26
C LYS A 67 11.44 0.73 -0.75
N ASP A 68 10.83 -0.35 -0.30
CA ASP A 68 10.12 -1.28 -1.18
C ASP A 68 8.86 -0.64 -1.78
N PHE A 69 8.15 0.16 -0.99
CA PHE A 69 7.01 0.92 -1.48
C PHE A 69 7.41 1.90 -2.59
N ILE A 70 8.40 2.76 -2.32
CA ILE A 70 8.88 3.80 -3.26
C ILE A 70 9.32 3.14 -4.56
N ALA A 71 10.16 2.09 -4.46
CA ALA A 71 10.64 1.36 -5.63
C ALA A 71 9.50 0.74 -6.44
N ALA A 72 8.49 0.16 -5.78
CA ALA A 72 7.33 -0.40 -6.48
C ALA A 72 6.46 0.69 -7.13
N PHE A 73 6.21 1.79 -6.41
CA PHE A 73 5.40 2.91 -6.89
C PHE A 73 6.01 3.54 -8.14
N ASP A 74 7.29 3.88 -8.12
CA ASP A 74 7.97 4.49 -9.28
C ASP A 74 7.95 3.60 -10.52
N LYS A 75 7.88 2.28 -10.36
CA LYS A 75 7.75 1.34 -11.48
C LYS A 75 6.36 1.29 -12.09
N VAL A 76 5.32 1.53 -11.28
CA VAL A 76 3.92 1.33 -11.72
C VAL A 76 3.14 2.62 -11.91
N LYS A 77 3.65 3.78 -11.47
CA LYS A 77 2.87 5.05 -11.42
C LYS A 77 2.28 5.54 -12.73
N ASN A 78 2.84 5.09 -13.86
CA ASN A 78 2.40 5.45 -15.21
C ASN A 78 1.62 4.32 -15.91
N PHE A 79 1.28 3.24 -15.20
CA PHE A 79 0.58 2.11 -15.79
C PHE A 79 -0.91 2.45 -15.98
N PRO A 80 -1.53 1.95 -17.06
CA PRO A 80 -2.94 2.23 -17.35
C PRO A 80 -3.88 1.60 -16.30
N GLU A 81 -3.42 0.53 -15.63
CA GLU A 81 -4.18 -0.15 -14.58
C GLU A 81 -3.24 -0.60 -13.45
N ILE A 82 -3.71 -0.42 -12.21
CA ILE A 82 -3.12 -0.90 -10.97
C ILE A 82 -4.07 -1.90 -10.31
N ASN A 83 -3.55 -3.10 -10.08
CA ASN A 83 -4.15 -4.15 -9.27
C ASN A 83 -3.04 -5.04 -8.69
N THR A 84 -3.40 -6.00 -7.84
CA THR A 84 -2.43 -6.86 -7.14
C THR A 84 -1.58 -7.72 -8.09
N SER A 85 -2.11 -8.11 -9.25
CA SER A 85 -1.40 -8.90 -10.26
C SER A 85 -0.34 -8.05 -10.98
N VAL A 86 -0.69 -6.82 -11.35
CA VAL A 86 0.21 -5.88 -12.03
C VAL A 86 1.38 -5.48 -11.13
N VAL A 87 1.13 -5.21 -9.85
CA VAL A 87 2.20 -4.78 -8.92
C VAL A 87 3.07 -5.94 -8.44
N LYS A 88 2.61 -7.19 -8.58
CA LYS A 88 3.28 -8.40 -8.06
C LYS A 88 4.77 -8.52 -8.44
N PRO A 89 5.22 -8.19 -9.67
CA PRO A 89 6.64 -8.27 -10.02
C PRO A 89 7.51 -7.23 -9.31
N TYR A 90 6.92 -6.14 -8.81
CA TYR A 90 7.64 -4.98 -8.27
C TYR A 90 7.61 -4.91 -6.75
N ILE A 91 6.73 -5.68 -6.09
CA ILE A 91 6.63 -5.74 -4.63
C ILE A 91 6.40 -7.17 -4.14
N LYS A 92 7.17 -7.59 -3.14
CA LYS A 92 7.25 -9.00 -2.74
C LYS A 92 6.35 -9.32 -1.55
N ARG A 93 5.18 -9.89 -1.83
CA ARG A 93 4.15 -10.39 -0.87
C ARG A 93 3.25 -9.31 -0.27
N GLN A 94 3.61 -8.03 -0.34
CA GLN A 94 2.76 -6.92 0.13
C GLN A 94 1.88 -6.31 -0.98
N GLN A 95 1.49 -7.07 -2.01
CA GLN A 95 0.67 -6.51 -3.11
C GLN A 95 -0.67 -5.99 -2.61
N THR A 96 -1.34 -6.74 -1.71
CA THR A 96 -2.64 -6.34 -1.16
C THR A 96 -2.53 -5.09 -0.28
N PRO A 97 -1.60 -5.00 0.71
CA PRO A 97 -1.38 -3.76 1.43
C PRO A 97 -1.04 -2.58 0.53
N PHE A 98 -0.15 -2.78 -0.44
CA PHE A 98 0.27 -1.71 -1.36
C PHE A 98 -0.93 -1.11 -2.09
N VAL A 99 -1.74 -1.95 -2.75
CA VAL A 99 -2.92 -1.49 -3.49
C VAL A 99 -4.00 -0.94 -2.55
N GLY A 100 -4.21 -1.58 -1.39
CA GLY A 100 -5.19 -1.13 -0.40
C GLY A 100 -4.88 0.23 0.20
N LEU A 101 -3.61 0.49 0.54
CA LEU A 101 -3.15 1.77 1.05
C LEU A 101 -3.32 2.88 0.01
N LEU A 102 -2.91 2.64 -1.25
CA LEU A 102 -3.10 3.62 -2.32
C LEU A 102 -4.59 3.93 -2.55
N HIS A 103 -5.45 2.91 -2.52
CA HIS A 103 -6.90 3.10 -2.66
C HIS A 103 -7.50 3.90 -1.50
N CYS A 104 -7.25 3.51 -0.26
CA CYS A 104 -7.81 4.21 0.91
C CYS A 104 -7.25 5.63 1.12
N ALA A 105 -6.01 5.89 0.70
CA ALA A 105 -5.43 7.22 0.70
C ALA A 105 -5.90 8.11 -0.47
N GLY A 106 -6.82 7.63 -1.31
CA GLY A 106 -7.37 8.40 -2.43
C GLY A 106 -6.40 8.60 -3.59
N ILE A 107 -5.39 7.73 -3.72
CA ILE A 107 -4.39 7.77 -4.80
C ILE A 107 -4.85 6.95 -6.02
N LEU A 108 -5.63 5.89 -5.79
CA LEU A 108 -6.24 5.06 -6.83
C LEU A 108 -7.73 5.34 -7.00
N LEU A 109 -8.19 5.41 -8.25
CA LEU A 109 -9.61 5.42 -8.65
C LEU A 109 -9.87 4.43 -9.80
#